data_AF-A0A948CQQ3-F1
#
_entry.id   AF-A0A948CQQ3-F1
#
_cell.length_a   1.000
_cell.length_b   1.000
_cell.length_c   1.000
_cell.angle_alpha   90.00
_cell.angle_beta   90.00
_cell.angle_gamma   90.00
#
_symmetry.space_group_name_H-M   'P 1'
#
loop_
_entity.id
_entity.type
_entity.pdbx_description
1 polymer ?
#
loop_
_entity_poly.entity_id
_entity_poly.type
_entity_poly.pdbx_seq_one_letter_code
_entity_poly.pdbx_strand_id
1 'polypeptide(L)' 'MSHWYEESAPEADEEFRAAAQARQASLTKPLGALGRLEDVAIQLSAVQRTLEPHVDK' A
#
# COMPACT_ATOMS: atom_id res chain seq x y z
N MET A 1 28.45 -6.39 16.23
CA MET A 1 27.95 -5.74 15.00
C MET A 1 26.49 -6.11 14.91
N SER A 2 25.58 -5.13 14.93
CA SER A 2 24.15 -5.42 14.73
C SER A 2 23.91 -5.78 13.27
N HIS A 3 23.05 -6.75 13.03
CA HIS A 3 22.67 -7.15 11.68
C HIS A 3 21.46 -6.33 11.21
N TRP A 4 21.36 -6.09 9.91
CA TRP A 4 20.27 -5.30 9.33
C TRP A 4 18.86 -5.86 9.64
N TYR A 5 18.74 -7.18 9.85
CA TYR A 5 17.47 -7.82 10.17
C TYR A 5 17.05 -7.69 11.65
N GLU A 6 17.94 -7.17 12.50
CA GLU A 6 17.66 -6.87 13.90
C GLU A 6 17.11 -5.45 14.07
N GLU A 7 17.20 -4.62 13.03
CA GLU A 7 16.61 -3.29 13.00
C GLU A 7 15.10 -3.37 12.75
N SER A 8 14.34 -2.55 13.48
CA SER A 8 12.89 -2.44 13.27
C SER A 8 12.60 -1.99 11.85
N ALA A 9 11.66 -2.67 11.19
CA ALA A 9 11.17 -2.23 9.90
C ALA A 9 10.56 -0.82 10.00
N PRO A 10 10.71 0.02 8.97
CA PRO A 10 10.06 1.31 8.93
C PRO A 10 8.53 1.13 8.96
N GLU A 11 7.84 2.04 9.64
CA GLU A 11 6.38 2.08 9.63
C GLU A 11 5.87 2.40 8.22
N ALA A 12 4.69 1.86 7.90
CA ALA A 12 4.01 2.13 6.65
C ALA A 12 3.59 3.61 6.58
N ASP A 13 3.69 4.18 5.38
CA ASP A 13 3.45 5.60 5.18
C ASP A 13 1.95 5.92 5.11
N GLU A 14 1.46 6.66 6.11
CA GLU A 14 0.03 6.94 6.25
C GLU A 14 -0.49 7.96 5.23
N GLU A 15 0.39 8.84 4.72
CA GLU A 15 0.02 9.76 3.62
C GLU A 15 -0.26 8.97 2.35
N PHE A 16 0.61 8.01 2.02
CA PHE A 16 0.40 7.12 0.88
C PHE A 16 -0.79 6.18 1.10
N ARG A 17 -1.07 5.75 2.34
CA ARG A 17 -2.29 4.98 2.64
C ARG A 17 -3.54 5.79 2.30
N ALA A 18 -3.63 7.03 2.79
CA ALA A 18 -4.77 7.91 2.55
C ALA A 18 -4.91 8.24 1.05
N ALA A 19 -3.81 8.54 0.37
CA ALA A 19 -3.81 8.82 -1.06
C ALA A 19 -4.21 7.59 -1.89
N ALA A 20 -3.80 6.38 -1.50
CA ALA A 20 -4.22 5.15 -2.16
C ALA A 20 -5.71 4.84 -1.96
N GLN A 21 -6.26 5.13 -0.77
CA GLN A 21 -7.70 5.03 -0.51
C GLN A 21 -8.49 5.99 -1.41
N ALA A 22 -8.05 7.24 -1.51
CA ALA A 22 -8.66 8.24 -2.39
C ALA A 22 -8.61 7.81 -3.86
N ARG A 23 -7.49 7.24 -4.31
CA ARG A 23 -7.35 6.68 -5.67
C ARG A 23 -8.31 5.52 -5.90
N GLN A 24 -8.43 4.57 -4.97
CA GLN A 24 -9.36 3.45 -5.12
C GLN A 24 -10.82 3.92 -5.25
N ALA A 25 -11.19 5.00 -4.54
CA ALA A 25 -12.51 5.60 -4.61
C ALA A 25 -12.80 6.38 -5.91
N SER A 26 -11.76 6.81 -6.65
CA SER A 26 -11.91 7.56 -7.92
C SER A 26 -11.92 6.67 -9.17
N LEU A 27 -11.64 5.37 -9.04
CA LEU A 27 -11.67 4.44 -10.16
C LEU A 27 -13.09 4.20 -10.68
N THR A 28 -13.21 3.82 -11.95
CA THR A 28 -14.50 3.57 -12.62
C THR A 28 -15.25 2.32 -12.15
N LYS A 29 -14.70 1.60 -11.16
CA LYS A 29 -15.35 0.48 -10.50
C LYS A 29 -16.22 0.98 -9.34
N PRO A 30 -17.31 0.27 -8.98
CA PRO A 30 -17.98 0.54 -7.72
C PRO A 30 -17.01 0.27 -6.54
N LEU A 31 -17.13 1.06 -5.47
CA LEU A 31 -16.38 0.85 -4.24
C LEU A 31 -16.53 -0.59 -3.73
N GLY A 32 -15.43 -1.24 -3.37
CA GLY A 32 -15.41 -2.61 -2.87
C GLY A 32 -15.56 -3.70 -3.94
N ALA A 33 -15.61 -3.36 -5.24
CA ALA A 33 -15.76 -4.35 -6.31
C ALA A 33 -14.65 -5.41 -6.34
N LEU A 34 -13.44 -5.06 -5.89
CA LEU A 34 -12.31 -6.00 -5.83
C LEU A 34 -12.08 -6.56 -4.41
N GLY A 35 -12.90 -6.15 -3.43
CA GLY A 35 -12.80 -6.57 -2.03
C GLY A 35 -11.37 -6.49 -1.49
N ARG A 36 -10.83 -7.62 -1.04
CA ARG A 36 -9.49 -7.70 -0.41
C ARG A 36 -8.34 -7.20 -1.29
N LEU A 37 -8.48 -7.19 -2.62
CA LEU A 37 -7.44 -6.65 -3.49
C LEU A 37 -7.29 -5.13 -3.34
N GLU A 38 -8.35 -4.42 -2.94
CA GLU A 38 -8.27 -2.99 -2.62
C GLU A 38 -7.41 -2.76 -1.38
N ASP A 39 -7.64 -3.55 -0.33
CA ASP A 39 -6.89 -3.46 0.92
C ASP A 39 -5.40 -3.77 0.71
N VAL A 40 -5.10 -4.81 -0.08
CA VAL A 40 -3.71 -5.18 -0.42
C VAL A 40 -3.04 -4.07 -1.22
N ALA A 41 -3.72 -3.49 -2.20
CA ALA A 41 -3.16 -2.39 -2.97
C ALA A 41 -2.88 -1.16 -2.09
N ILE A 42 -3.80 -0.80 -1.18
CA ILE A 42 -3.61 0.31 -0.24
C ILE A 42 -2.43 0.05 0.70
N GLN A 43 -2.31 -1.17 1.22
CA GLN A 43 -1.22 -1.56 2.11
C GLN A 43 0.14 -1.52 1.37
N LEU A 44 0.21 -2.04 0.15
CA LEU A 44 1.44 -2.02 -0.64
C LEU A 44 1.84 -0.59 -1.00
N SER A 45 0.88 0.28 -1.33
CA SER A 45 1.16 1.69 -1.58
C SER A 45 1.82 2.38 -0.37
N ALA A 46 1.34 2.09 0.83
CA ALA A 46 1.90 2.64 2.07
C ALA A 46 3.32 2.11 2.37
N VAL A 47 3.59 0.83 2.10
CA VAL A 47 4.91 0.23 2.33
C VAL A 47 5.92 0.64 1.25
N GLN A 48 5.50 0.66 -0.02
CA GLN A 48 6.36 0.98 -1.16
C GLN A 48 6.46 2.49 -1.44
N ARG A 49 5.66 3.32 -0.76
CA ARG A 49 5.55 4.78 -0.99
C ARG A 49 5.30 5.13 -2.46
N THR A 50 4.32 4.46 -3.06
CA THR A 50 3.89 4.68 -4.44
C THR A 50 2.39 4.48 -4.57
N LEU A 51 1.72 5.19 -5.47
CA LEU A 51 0.30 4.95 -5.78
C LEU A 51 0.09 3.80 -6.77
N GLU A 52 1.15 3.35 -7.43
CA GLU A 52 1.15 2.24 -8.38
C GLU A 52 2.06 1.13 -7.83
N PRO A 53 1.61 0.42 -6.77
CA PRO A 53 2.41 -0.65 -6.19
C PRO A 53 2.58 -1.79 -7.21
N HIS A 54 3.79 -2.35 -7.23
CA HIS A 54 4.13 -3.49 -8.09
C HIS A 54 4.60 -4.67 -7.24
N VAL A 55 4.38 -5.89 -7.75
CA VAL A 55 4.89 -7.12 -7.16
C VAL A 55 5.58 -7.89 -8.27
N ASP A 56 6.88 -8.10 -8.11
CA ASP A 56 7.65 -8.96 -9.01
C ASP A 56 7.43 -10.44 -8.67
N LYS A 57 7.70 -11.32 -9.63
CA LYS A 57 7.62 -12.78 -9.46
C LYS A 57 8.90 -13.36 -8.84
#